data_AF-A0A958K2I8-F1
#
_entry.id   AF-A0A958K2I8-F1
#
_cell.length_a   1.000
_cell.length_b   1.000
_cell.length_c   1.000
_cell.angle_alpha   90.00
_cell.angle_beta   90.00
_cell.angle_gamma   90.00
#
_symmetry.space_group_name_H-M   'P 1'
#
loop_
_entity.id
_entity.type
_entity.pdbx_description
1 polymer ?
#
loop_
_entity_poly.entity_id
_entity_poly.type
_entity_poly.pdbx_seq_one_letter_code
_entity_poly.pdbx_strand_id
1 'polypeptide(L)'
;MLPNTLIPGPHHETRWICAVQTPQTLRQCGNLNFIEDLREACGHIFVGAERGYNLNSEDRPLRILQHPMPSGPLELPDQWIRDQFLILYADAPAPIPYVVECVRRPNGMLRSLVANSLVKEIEEIPESIGIVHLQGDSSTAIDFGGNLLCTPPLRSDHGAQQIIVSGKGSSLLSSLGIKPSQNNLLIDTSWLAVGHVDEVVSFAPSRSSDSDVLTLLASSPLARKLLEKSTETQRSTPLMRGKWICGERDYFDHYCELPANRLLSNLEKEESGQGYSDFQNAIKYLRDTLGSFRSAMLEIPVLFLTPDSDEIPKTTSPNRIGLESALPNLVNIEYVTRRNAVHALLPRVFGPRVPKAEAEEILHGILKELGYDCNVQHEDASGWQSFWGSPGESIERIPFYFCPLQEGPIREEFRALLKAGSIPKRLNLNSEDRNYFDKIVSSLATQLSDDEVMDGKLTRWKKLMIPDPAECVYVDLFESYMQSVLGAHGLIPWFLDTWEYHARGGGLHCGTNQMREIPSYAVEAKDAA
;
A
#
# COMPACT_ATOMS: atom_id res chain seq x y z
N MET A 1 -27.75 19.55 10.84
CA MET A 1 -28.22 19.37 9.45
C MET A 1 -27.00 19.06 8.62
N LEU A 2 -27.07 18.05 7.74
CA LEU A 2 -26.02 17.84 6.75
C LEU A 2 -25.97 19.07 5.83
N PRO A 3 -24.78 19.55 5.41
CA PRO A 3 -24.70 20.48 4.29
C PRO A 3 -25.37 19.84 3.06
N ASN A 4 -25.92 20.66 2.17
CA ASN A 4 -26.72 20.17 1.03
C ASN A 4 -25.95 19.19 0.12
N THR A 5 -24.60 19.22 0.13
CA THR A 5 -23.73 18.24 -0.53
C THR A 5 -22.34 18.22 0.14
N LEU A 6 -21.80 17.03 0.41
CA LEU A 6 -20.40 16.83 0.77
C LEU A 6 -19.64 16.32 -0.47
N ILE A 7 -18.48 16.91 -0.72
CA ILE A 7 -17.58 16.57 -1.83
C ILE A 7 -16.21 16.17 -1.30
N PRO A 8 -15.44 15.39 -2.05
CA PRO A 8 -14.03 15.15 -1.75
C PRO A 8 -13.21 16.44 -1.71
N GLY A 9 -12.08 16.42 -0.98
CA GLY A 9 -11.21 17.60 -0.85
C GLY A 9 -10.46 17.97 -2.13
N PRO A 10 -9.97 19.22 -2.21
CA PRO A 10 -9.18 19.66 -3.34
C PRO A 10 -7.75 19.08 -3.29
N HIS A 11 -7.14 18.83 -4.45
CA HIS A 11 -5.83 18.16 -4.58
C HIS A 11 -4.61 19.09 -4.41
N HIS A 12 -4.74 20.21 -3.67
CA HIS A 12 -3.69 21.24 -3.56
C HIS A 12 -2.52 20.83 -2.67
N GLU A 13 -2.59 21.09 -1.36
CA GLU A 13 -1.55 20.68 -0.41
C GLU A 13 -2.16 19.69 0.60
N THR A 14 -1.37 18.68 0.98
CA THR A 14 -1.69 17.81 2.09
C THR A 14 -1.27 18.52 3.37
N ARG A 15 -2.21 18.67 4.31
CA ARG A 15 -1.95 19.28 5.61
C ARG A 15 -1.31 18.28 6.56
N TRP A 16 -1.88 17.08 6.63
CA TRP A 16 -1.38 15.97 7.42
C TRP A 16 -1.91 14.64 6.90
N ILE A 17 -1.22 13.58 7.29
CA ILE A 17 -1.61 12.17 7.10
C ILE A 17 -1.84 11.56 8.48
N CYS A 18 -2.78 10.64 8.59
CA CYS A 18 -2.97 9.85 9.79
C CYS A 18 -2.95 8.35 9.51
N ALA A 19 -2.47 7.60 10.49
CA ALA A 19 -2.47 6.15 10.52
C ALA A 19 -2.75 5.67 11.95
N VAL A 20 -3.23 4.44 12.09
CA VAL A 20 -3.44 3.81 13.41
C VAL A 20 -2.25 2.93 13.74
N GLN A 21 -1.66 3.11 14.92
CA GLN A 21 -0.71 2.17 15.48
C GLN A 21 -1.45 1.19 16.40
N THR A 22 -1.29 -0.10 16.15
CA THR A 22 -1.87 -1.14 17.01
C THR A 22 -0.94 -1.44 18.20
N PRO A 23 -1.48 -1.76 19.39
CA PRO A 23 -0.66 -2.12 20.53
C PRO A 23 0.20 -3.36 20.25
N GLN A 24 1.45 -3.31 20.71
CA GLN A 24 2.28 -4.49 20.86
C GLN A 24 1.76 -5.29 22.06
N THR A 25 0.77 -6.16 21.86
CA THR A 25 0.34 -7.06 22.94
C THR A 25 1.23 -8.30 23.00
N LEU A 26 1.16 -9.06 24.10
CA LEU A 26 1.68 -10.44 24.20
C LEU A 26 1.15 -11.38 23.09
N ARG A 27 0.18 -10.94 22.27
CA ARG A 27 -0.34 -11.58 21.05
C ARG A 27 0.12 -10.76 19.83
N GLN A 28 1.30 -11.12 19.38
CA GLN A 28 2.24 -10.39 18.55
C GLN A 28 1.79 -10.19 17.09
N CYS A 29 1.28 -8.99 16.75
CA CYS A 29 1.11 -8.48 15.38
C CYS A 29 0.99 -6.94 15.41
N GLY A 30 2.09 -6.21 15.20
CA GLY A 30 2.07 -4.74 15.14
C GLY A 30 2.43 -4.26 13.74
N ASN A 31 1.82 -3.17 13.28
CA ASN A 31 2.13 -2.52 12.00
C ASN A 31 3.31 -1.52 12.10
N LEU A 32 4.28 -1.77 12.98
CA LEU A 32 5.32 -0.80 13.33
C LEU A 32 6.28 -0.51 12.20
N ASN A 33 6.67 -1.54 11.44
CA ASN A 33 7.47 -1.38 10.24
C ASN A 33 6.83 -0.38 9.27
N PHE A 34 5.51 -0.51 9.03
CA PHE A 34 4.75 0.44 8.22
C PHE A 34 4.76 1.85 8.82
N ILE A 35 4.50 1.98 10.13
CA ILE A 35 4.44 3.28 10.82
C ILE A 35 5.80 4.00 10.78
N GLU A 36 6.90 3.28 10.94
CA GLU A 36 8.25 3.84 10.88
C GLU A 36 8.64 4.23 9.44
N ASP A 37 8.33 3.41 8.43
CA ASP A 37 8.52 3.81 7.03
C ASP A 37 7.68 5.05 6.67
N LEU A 38 6.44 5.13 7.17
CA LEU A 38 5.57 6.29 6.99
C LEU A 38 6.13 7.54 7.70
N ARG A 39 6.71 7.40 8.90
CA ARG A 39 7.41 8.49 9.61
C ARG A 39 8.59 9.01 8.83
N GLU A 40 9.41 8.12 8.28
CA GLU A 40 10.58 8.48 7.47
C GLU A 40 10.15 9.26 6.21
N ALA A 41 9.16 8.74 5.48
CA ALA A 41 8.62 9.41 4.30
C ALA A 41 8.04 10.80 4.64
N CYS A 42 7.23 10.89 5.70
CA CYS A 42 6.66 12.17 6.13
C CYS A 42 7.75 13.16 6.60
N GLY A 43 8.81 12.69 7.26
CA GLY A 43 9.93 13.52 7.69
C GLY A 43 10.62 14.21 6.54
N HIS A 44 10.87 13.46 5.48
CA HIS A 44 11.41 14.02 4.26
C HIS A 44 10.42 14.99 3.58
N ILE A 45 9.16 14.60 3.41
CA ILE A 45 8.17 15.37 2.64
C ILE A 45 7.84 16.71 3.30
N PHE A 46 7.61 16.72 4.61
CA PHE A 46 7.06 17.89 5.29
C PHE A 46 8.13 18.78 5.94
N VAL A 47 9.19 18.18 6.47
CA VAL A 47 10.26 18.90 7.17
C VAL A 47 11.46 19.15 6.25
N GLY A 48 11.55 18.43 5.12
CA GLY A 48 12.70 18.52 4.22
C GLY A 48 13.94 17.84 4.80
N ALA A 49 13.74 16.90 5.72
CA ALA A 49 14.82 16.16 6.32
C ALA A 49 15.44 15.18 5.31
N GLU A 50 16.71 14.82 5.51
CA GLU A 50 17.35 13.78 4.71
C GLU A 50 16.62 12.43 4.87
N ARG A 51 16.67 11.57 3.85
CA ARG A 51 16.12 10.20 3.95
C ARG A 51 16.79 9.47 5.12
N GLY A 52 15.99 8.76 5.92
CA GLY A 52 16.43 8.16 7.19
C GLY A 52 16.21 9.04 8.44
N TYR A 53 15.66 10.26 8.31
CA TYR A 53 15.26 11.08 9.45
C TYR A 53 13.89 10.68 10.00
N ASN A 54 13.81 10.44 11.32
CA ASN A 54 12.56 10.17 12.01
C ASN A 54 11.93 11.47 12.56
N LEU A 55 10.68 11.73 12.18
CA LEU A 55 9.85 12.77 12.78
C LEU A 55 9.64 12.51 14.27
N ASN A 56 9.71 13.57 15.08
CA ASN A 56 9.37 13.50 16.49
C ASN A 56 7.84 13.56 16.67
N SER A 57 7.35 13.10 17.83
CA SER A 57 5.91 13.05 18.14
C SER A 57 5.21 14.42 18.21
N GLU A 58 5.97 15.52 18.28
CA GLU A 58 5.44 16.88 18.26
C GLU A 58 5.30 17.44 16.83
N ASP A 59 5.90 16.77 15.84
CA ASP A 59 5.82 17.20 14.46
C ASP A 59 4.41 16.95 13.92
N ARG A 60 3.73 18.04 13.54
CA ARG A 60 2.32 18.04 13.16
C ARG A 60 1.93 17.49 11.78
N PRO A 61 2.78 17.05 10.84
CA PRO A 61 2.29 16.56 9.56
C PRO A 61 1.89 15.07 9.55
N LEU A 62 2.29 14.29 10.56
CA LEU A 62 1.89 12.88 10.71
C LEU A 62 1.15 12.70 12.05
N ARG A 63 -0.02 12.08 12.01
CA ARG A 63 -0.84 11.74 13.19
C ARG A 63 -0.86 10.22 13.37
N ILE A 64 -0.26 9.73 14.44
CA ILE A 64 -0.28 8.30 14.77
C ILE A 64 -1.28 8.08 15.90
N LEU A 65 -2.46 7.57 15.54
CA LEU A 65 -3.52 7.26 16.47
C LEU A 65 -3.17 5.96 17.20
N GLN A 66 -3.03 6.02 18.53
CA GLN A 66 -2.82 4.81 19.32
C GLN A 66 -4.16 4.11 19.52
N HIS A 67 -4.27 2.86 19.05
CA HIS A 67 -5.45 2.04 19.34
C HIS A 67 -5.41 1.62 20.82
N PRO A 68 -6.46 1.90 21.63
CA PRO A 68 -6.50 1.44 23.02
C PRO A 68 -6.52 -0.10 23.06
N MET A 69 -5.83 -0.71 24.03
CA MET A 69 -5.87 -2.16 24.23
C MET A 69 -7.33 -2.65 24.27
N PRO A 70 -7.75 -3.61 23.43
CA PRO A 70 -9.09 -4.14 23.51
C PRO A 70 -9.34 -4.71 24.91
N SER A 71 -10.48 -4.38 25.50
CA SER A 71 -10.87 -4.80 26.86
C SER A 71 -11.28 -6.29 26.93
N GLY A 72 -11.43 -6.96 25.78
CA GLY A 72 -11.81 -8.37 25.67
C GLY A 72 -10.70 -9.26 25.07
N PRO A 73 -10.62 -10.54 25.47
CA PRO A 73 -9.56 -11.47 25.06
C PRO A 73 -9.62 -11.96 23.59
N LEU A 74 -10.56 -11.46 22.77
CA LEU A 74 -10.85 -11.94 21.40
C LEU A 74 -11.00 -10.81 20.36
N GLU A 75 -10.83 -9.54 20.73
CA GLU A 75 -10.91 -8.45 19.75
C GLU A 75 -9.53 -8.11 19.20
N LEU A 76 -9.33 -8.32 17.89
CA LEU A 76 -8.17 -7.80 17.18
C LEU A 76 -8.33 -6.28 16.97
N PRO A 77 -7.24 -5.49 17.11
CA PRO A 77 -7.31 -4.06 16.88
C PRO A 77 -7.71 -3.74 15.43
N ASP A 78 -8.62 -2.78 15.26
CA ASP A 78 -9.11 -2.36 13.93
C ASP A 78 -8.17 -1.31 13.32
N GLN A 79 -7.30 -1.78 12.42
CA GLN A 79 -6.27 -0.98 11.76
C GLN A 79 -6.75 -0.27 10.47
N TRP A 80 -7.99 -0.50 10.05
CA TRP A 80 -8.53 -0.08 8.76
C TRP A 80 -9.13 1.33 8.84
N ILE A 81 -8.28 2.34 8.99
CA ILE A 81 -8.73 3.71 9.28
C ILE A 81 -9.59 4.30 8.15
N ARG A 82 -9.25 4.04 6.89
CA ARG A 82 -10.00 4.53 5.70
C ARG A 82 -11.39 3.93 5.62
N ASP A 83 -11.53 2.68 6.06
CA ASP A 83 -12.81 1.99 6.05
C ASP A 83 -13.77 2.48 7.13
N GLN A 84 -13.22 3.10 8.17
CA GLN A 84 -13.99 3.58 9.31
C GLN A 84 -14.42 5.05 9.15
N PHE A 85 -13.65 5.89 8.44
CA PHE A 85 -14.09 7.24 8.12
C PHE A 85 -13.46 7.84 6.86
N LEU A 86 -14.12 8.85 6.34
CA LEU A 86 -13.62 9.70 5.25
C LEU A 86 -13.54 11.15 5.71
N ILE A 87 -12.58 11.90 5.17
CA ILE A 87 -12.53 13.36 5.32
C ILE A 87 -13.04 13.97 4.01
N LEU A 88 -14.24 14.54 4.08
CA LEU A 88 -14.91 15.23 2.98
C LEU A 88 -15.01 16.72 3.28
N TYR A 89 -15.53 17.52 2.35
CA TYR A 89 -15.66 18.97 2.47
C TYR A 89 -17.08 19.37 2.06
N ALA A 90 -17.66 20.34 2.75
CA ALA A 90 -18.90 20.94 2.27
C ALA A 90 -18.66 21.71 0.98
N ASP A 91 -19.54 21.49 0.01
CA ASP A 91 -19.61 22.32 -1.19
C ASP A 91 -20.18 23.69 -0.84
N ALA A 92 -19.28 24.62 -0.49
CA ALA A 92 -19.58 25.97 -0.08
C ALA A 92 -18.42 26.92 -0.47
N PRO A 93 -18.67 28.23 -0.62
CA PRO A 93 -17.63 29.22 -0.97
C PRO A 93 -16.40 29.18 -0.05
N ALA A 94 -16.60 28.82 1.21
CA ALA A 94 -15.56 28.45 2.17
C ALA A 94 -15.72 26.95 2.53
N PRO A 95 -14.95 26.04 1.89
CA PRO A 95 -15.08 24.61 2.15
C PRO A 95 -14.74 24.32 3.61
N ILE A 96 -15.67 23.69 4.32
CA ILE A 96 -15.45 23.22 5.69
C ILE A 96 -15.20 21.71 5.63
N PRO A 97 -14.12 21.19 6.21
CA PRO A 97 -13.88 19.75 6.32
C PRO A 97 -14.89 19.07 7.25
N TYR A 98 -15.31 17.87 6.87
CA TYR A 98 -16.20 16.97 7.60
C TYR A 98 -15.57 15.58 7.72
N VAL A 99 -15.49 15.07 8.95
CA VAL A 99 -15.21 13.65 9.21
C VAL A 99 -16.52 12.90 9.09
N VAL A 100 -16.63 12.02 8.10
CA VAL A 100 -17.78 11.15 7.89
C VAL A 100 -17.46 9.75 8.37
N GLU A 101 -18.11 9.32 9.45
CA GLU A 101 -18.00 7.96 9.96
C GLU A 101 -18.71 6.96 9.04
N CYS A 102 -17.96 5.98 8.55
CA CYS A 102 -18.47 4.79 7.89
C CYS A 102 -18.70 3.73 8.98
N VAL A 103 -19.92 3.20 9.08
CA VAL A 103 -20.32 2.33 10.20
C VAL A 103 -19.67 0.95 10.04
N ARG A 104 -18.35 0.76 10.28
CA ARG A 104 -17.67 -0.53 10.10
C ARG A 104 -18.07 -1.58 11.14
N ARG A 105 -18.38 -1.16 12.36
CA ARG A 105 -18.90 -2.01 13.43
C ARG A 105 -19.97 -1.22 14.21
N PRO A 106 -21.15 -1.80 14.51
CA PRO A 106 -22.22 -1.10 15.25
C PRO A 106 -21.79 -0.58 16.64
N ASN A 107 -20.82 -1.26 17.26
CA ASN A 107 -20.16 -0.89 18.53
C ASN A 107 -18.65 -0.63 18.33
N GLY A 108 -18.26 -0.26 17.12
CA GLY A 108 -16.87 -0.08 16.71
C GLY A 108 -16.16 1.02 17.46
N MET A 109 -14.86 0.81 17.64
CA MET A 109 -13.94 1.74 18.27
C MET A 109 -14.01 3.17 17.71
N LEU A 110 -14.38 3.39 16.44
CA LEU A 110 -14.43 4.75 15.89
C LEU A 110 -15.50 5.65 16.52
N ARG A 111 -16.62 5.11 17.02
CA ARG A 111 -17.63 5.91 17.75
C ARG A 111 -17.07 6.49 19.05
N SER A 112 -16.05 5.85 19.63
CA SER A 112 -15.33 6.32 20.81
C SER A 112 -13.97 6.98 20.49
N LEU A 113 -13.26 6.60 19.43
CA LEU A 113 -12.01 7.21 18.97
C LEU A 113 -12.23 8.50 18.20
N VAL A 114 -13.18 8.56 17.24
CA VAL A 114 -13.57 9.85 16.63
C VAL A 114 -14.03 10.78 17.72
N ALA A 115 -14.96 10.34 18.57
CA ALA A 115 -15.53 11.20 19.60
C ALA A 115 -14.54 11.68 20.68
N ASN A 116 -13.49 10.90 21.03
CA ASN A 116 -12.61 11.24 22.17
C ASN A 116 -11.14 11.53 21.83
N SER A 117 -10.58 11.02 20.72
CA SER A 117 -9.14 11.12 20.41
C SER A 117 -8.89 11.79 19.07
N LEU A 118 -9.56 11.34 18.00
CA LEU A 118 -9.50 12.01 16.70
C LEU A 118 -10.01 13.43 16.87
N VAL A 119 -11.17 13.65 17.50
CA VAL A 119 -11.68 14.98 17.79
C VAL A 119 -10.73 15.81 18.62
N LYS A 120 -10.02 15.28 19.63
CA LYS A 120 -9.03 16.08 20.38
C LYS A 120 -7.79 16.44 19.56
N GLU A 121 -7.23 15.48 18.84
CA GLU A 121 -6.07 15.69 17.96
C GLU A 121 -6.41 16.56 16.74
N ILE A 122 -7.68 16.56 16.33
CA ILE A 122 -8.28 17.40 15.29
C ILE A 122 -8.78 18.73 15.86
N GLU A 123 -9.19 18.84 17.13
CA GLU A 123 -9.64 20.08 17.81
C GLU A 123 -8.48 21.05 18.04
N GLU A 124 -7.24 20.56 18.09
CA GLU A 124 -6.04 21.41 17.99
C GLU A 124 -5.87 22.06 16.61
N ILE A 125 -6.73 21.72 15.63
CA ILE A 125 -6.89 22.47 14.39
C ILE A 125 -7.78 23.68 14.71
N PRO A 126 -7.27 24.93 14.63
CA PRO A 126 -7.99 26.14 15.03
C PRO A 126 -9.22 26.50 14.16
N GLU A 127 -9.65 25.62 13.26
CA GLU A 127 -10.72 25.81 12.28
C GLU A 127 -11.85 24.82 12.54
N SER A 128 -13.10 25.24 12.39
CA SER A 128 -14.28 24.41 12.65
C SER A 128 -14.32 23.17 11.76
N ILE A 129 -14.26 21.96 12.34
CA ILE A 129 -14.40 20.69 11.62
C ILE A 129 -15.76 20.08 11.96
N GLY A 130 -16.50 19.65 10.94
CA GLY A 130 -17.78 18.99 11.11
C GLY A 130 -17.63 17.47 11.32
N ILE A 131 -18.58 16.85 12.01
CA ILE A 131 -18.63 15.39 12.18
C ILE A 131 -19.99 14.91 11.72
N VAL A 132 -19.99 13.88 10.87
CA VAL A 132 -21.19 13.21 10.36
C VAL A 132 -21.15 11.75 10.74
N HIS A 133 -22.19 11.31 11.44
CA HIS A 133 -22.44 9.90 11.70
C HIS A 133 -23.51 9.41 10.73
N LEU A 134 -23.12 8.52 9.81
CA LEU A 134 -24.09 7.89 8.92
C LEU A 134 -24.95 6.90 9.73
N GLN A 135 -26.27 6.92 9.53
CA GLN A 135 -27.19 6.01 10.21
C GLN A 135 -27.27 4.67 9.46
N GLY A 136 -27.16 3.55 10.17
CA GLY A 136 -27.34 2.19 9.64
C GLY A 136 -27.04 1.11 10.67
N ASP A 137 -27.83 0.03 10.68
CA ASP A 137 -27.74 -1.04 11.69
C ASP A 137 -26.78 -2.19 11.30
N SER A 138 -26.37 -2.25 10.04
CA SER A 138 -25.39 -3.22 9.53
C SER A 138 -24.81 -2.71 8.21
N SER A 139 -23.51 -2.49 8.16
CA SER A 139 -22.79 -2.23 6.91
C SER A 139 -22.22 -3.54 6.37
N THR A 140 -22.18 -3.64 5.06
CA THR A 140 -21.36 -4.64 4.38
C THR A 140 -20.02 -4.00 3.99
N ALA A 141 -19.03 -4.82 3.61
CA ALA A 141 -17.72 -4.28 3.25
C ALA A 141 -17.78 -3.19 2.16
N ILE A 142 -18.76 -3.27 1.26
CA ILE A 142 -18.99 -2.29 0.19
C ILE A 142 -19.46 -0.90 0.70
N ASP A 143 -19.84 -0.74 1.96
CA ASP A 143 -20.23 0.54 2.56
C ASP A 143 -19.06 1.25 3.28
N PHE A 144 -17.85 0.70 3.18
CA PHE A 144 -16.65 1.28 3.78
C PHE A 144 -15.97 2.31 2.87
N GLY A 145 -15.20 3.21 3.49
CA GLY A 145 -14.60 4.35 2.79
C GLY A 145 -13.61 3.97 1.67
N GLY A 146 -12.97 2.80 1.71
CA GLY A 146 -12.16 2.30 0.58
C GLY A 146 -12.96 2.14 -0.72
N ASN A 147 -14.28 1.98 -0.62
CA ASN A 147 -15.17 1.85 -1.76
C ASN A 147 -15.69 3.19 -2.34
N LEU A 148 -15.07 4.32 -1.95
CA LEU A 148 -15.37 5.65 -2.47
C LEU A 148 -14.09 6.44 -2.75
N LEU A 149 -13.90 6.78 -4.02
CA LEU A 149 -12.79 7.57 -4.53
C LEU A 149 -13.28 8.78 -5.32
N CYS A 150 -12.34 9.65 -5.68
CA CYS A 150 -12.60 10.76 -6.58
C CYS A 150 -11.38 11.12 -7.41
N THR A 151 -11.62 11.71 -8.57
CA THR A 151 -10.56 12.29 -9.38
C THR A 151 -10.11 13.64 -8.79
N PRO A 152 -8.90 14.11 -9.11
CA PRO A 152 -8.63 15.54 -9.13
C PRO A 152 -9.64 16.30 -10.01
N PRO A 153 -9.80 17.63 -9.79
CA PRO A 153 -10.68 18.43 -10.62
C PRO A 153 -10.25 18.39 -12.09
N LEU A 154 -11.15 17.96 -12.96
CA LEU A 154 -11.03 17.93 -14.41
C LEU A 154 -11.49 19.27 -14.98
N ARG A 155 -10.77 19.82 -15.96
CA ARG A 155 -11.22 21.04 -16.65
C ARG A 155 -12.37 20.70 -17.58
N SER A 156 -13.49 21.42 -17.46
CA SER A 156 -14.60 21.36 -18.41
C SER A 156 -14.99 22.76 -18.88
N ASP A 157 -15.72 22.84 -19.99
CA ASP A 157 -16.29 24.10 -20.51
C ASP A 157 -17.23 24.79 -19.50
N HIS A 158 -17.67 24.06 -18.47
CA HIS A 158 -18.53 24.53 -17.39
C HIS A 158 -17.81 24.72 -16.04
N GLY A 159 -16.48 24.74 -16.03
CA GLY A 159 -15.65 24.86 -14.82
C GLY A 159 -14.98 23.54 -14.42
N ALA A 160 -14.25 23.55 -13.30
CA ALA A 160 -13.58 22.34 -12.80
C ALA A 160 -14.60 21.38 -12.16
N GLN A 161 -14.56 20.09 -12.51
CA GLN A 161 -15.47 19.07 -11.97
C GLN A 161 -14.70 17.83 -11.51
N GLN A 162 -15.16 17.17 -10.44
CA GLN A 162 -14.61 15.89 -10.01
C GLN A 162 -15.55 14.75 -10.40
N ILE A 163 -14.97 13.62 -10.81
CA ILE A 163 -15.71 12.37 -10.96
C ILE A 163 -15.62 11.61 -9.65
N ILE A 164 -16.79 11.27 -9.10
CA ILE A 164 -16.90 10.40 -7.94
C ILE A 164 -16.92 8.97 -8.42
N VAL A 165 -16.11 8.10 -7.83
CA VAL A 165 -15.97 6.71 -8.23
C VAL A 165 -16.33 5.82 -7.05
N SER A 166 -17.31 4.94 -7.20
CA SER A 166 -17.85 4.14 -6.09
C SER A 166 -18.19 2.73 -6.53
N GLY A 167 -18.10 1.77 -5.61
CA GLY A 167 -18.61 0.42 -5.87
C GLY A 167 -20.13 0.40 -6.01
N LYS A 168 -20.62 -0.39 -6.94
CA LYS A 168 -22.06 -0.57 -7.22
C LYS A 168 -22.73 -1.24 -6.02
N GLY A 169 -23.90 -0.72 -5.63
CA GLY A 169 -24.67 -1.23 -4.49
C GLY A 169 -24.27 -0.64 -3.13
N SER A 170 -23.20 0.17 -3.07
CA SER A 170 -22.86 0.92 -1.87
C SER A 170 -23.94 1.94 -1.52
N SER A 171 -24.38 1.96 -0.26
CA SER A 171 -25.32 2.96 0.26
C SER A 171 -24.65 4.29 0.64
N LEU A 172 -23.31 4.35 0.60
CA LEU A 172 -22.51 5.48 1.05
C LEU A 172 -22.85 6.77 0.29
N LEU A 173 -23.00 6.72 -1.04
CA LEU A 173 -23.37 7.89 -1.84
C LEU A 173 -24.72 8.48 -1.41
N SER A 174 -25.74 7.64 -1.26
CA SER A 174 -27.07 8.10 -0.82
C SER A 174 -27.04 8.67 0.59
N SER A 175 -26.28 8.04 1.49
CA SER A 175 -26.13 8.49 2.88
C SER A 175 -25.39 9.83 2.99
N LEU A 176 -24.52 10.13 2.03
CA LEU A 176 -23.83 11.41 1.87
C LEU A 176 -24.69 12.49 1.17
N GLY A 177 -25.92 12.15 0.74
CA GLY A 177 -26.76 13.05 -0.05
C GLY A 177 -26.26 13.27 -1.48
N ILE A 178 -25.28 12.48 -1.94
CA ILE A 178 -24.74 12.55 -3.29
C ILE A 178 -25.74 11.85 -4.23
N LYS A 179 -26.44 12.65 -5.03
CA LYS A 179 -27.38 12.12 -6.02
C LYS A 179 -26.61 11.45 -7.15
N PRO A 180 -27.10 10.32 -7.69
CA PRO A 180 -26.60 9.78 -8.95
C PRO A 180 -26.67 10.87 -10.02
N SER A 181 -25.52 11.23 -10.56
CA SER A 181 -25.37 12.22 -11.63
C SER A 181 -24.49 11.61 -12.73
N GLN A 182 -24.40 12.27 -13.89
CA GLN A 182 -23.48 11.84 -14.94
C GLN A 182 -22.00 11.85 -14.51
N ASN A 183 -21.67 12.52 -13.40
CA ASN A 183 -20.32 12.62 -12.86
C ASN A 183 -20.00 11.56 -11.79
N ASN A 184 -20.90 10.60 -11.55
CA ASN A 184 -20.66 9.48 -10.64
C ASN A 184 -20.45 8.20 -11.45
N LEU A 185 -19.29 7.57 -11.26
CA LEU A 185 -18.93 6.30 -11.87
C LEU A 185 -19.17 5.15 -10.87
N LEU A 186 -20.10 4.26 -11.21
CA LEU A 186 -20.39 3.08 -10.40
C LEU A 186 -19.71 1.85 -11.00
N ILE A 187 -18.84 1.21 -10.24
CA ILE A 187 -18.03 0.06 -10.69
C ILE A 187 -18.52 -1.21 -10.00
N ASP A 188 -18.64 -2.30 -10.75
CA ASP A 188 -18.87 -3.61 -10.13
C ASP A 188 -17.57 -4.14 -9.51
N THR A 189 -17.52 -4.19 -8.19
CA THR A 189 -16.40 -4.71 -7.40
C THR A 189 -16.76 -6.01 -6.69
N SER A 190 -17.91 -6.63 -6.98
CA SER A 190 -18.39 -7.84 -6.28
C SER A 190 -17.51 -9.08 -6.52
N TRP A 191 -16.63 -9.03 -7.52
CA TRP A 191 -15.65 -10.07 -7.81
C TRP A 191 -14.40 -9.98 -6.91
N LEU A 192 -14.18 -8.88 -6.19
CA LEU A 192 -13.12 -8.72 -5.20
C LEU A 192 -13.58 -9.24 -3.84
N ALA A 193 -12.69 -9.87 -3.09
CA ALA A 193 -13.02 -10.45 -1.81
C ALA A 193 -13.30 -9.40 -0.71
N VAL A 194 -12.71 -8.20 -0.82
CA VAL A 194 -13.06 -7.03 0.02
C VAL A 194 -14.15 -6.21 -0.66
N GLY A 195 -14.02 -5.95 -1.97
CA GLY A 195 -15.07 -5.33 -2.78
C GLY A 195 -14.91 -3.83 -2.94
N HIS A 196 -13.69 -3.29 -2.88
CA HIS A 196 -13.45 -1.84 -2.92
C HIS A 196 -12.87 -1.36 -4.25
N VAL A 197 -13.24 -0.15 -4.66
CA VAL A 197 -12.72 0.47 -5.89
C VAL A 197 -11.23 0.86 -5.80
N ASP A 198 -10.73 1.14 -4.60
CA ASP A 198 -9.31 1.48 -4.36
C ASP A 198 -8.34 0.30 -4.53
N GLU A 199 -8.88 -0.90 -4.76
CA GLU A 199 -8.11 -2.09 -5.10
C GLU A 199 -7.79 -2.18 -6.60
N VAL A 200 -8.43 -1.36 -7.45
CA VAL A 200 -8.32 -1.45 -8.92
C VAL A 200 -8.05 -0.13 -9.63
N VAL A 201 -8.33 1.00 -8.99
CA VAL A 201 -8.08 2.32 -9.56
C VAL A 201 -7.56 3.31 -8.53
N SER A 202 -6.68 4.21 -8.97
CA SER A 202 -6.20 5.34 -8.19
C SER A 202 -6.05 6.58 -9.09
N PHE A 203 -6.06 7.77 -8.50
CA PHE A 203 -6.04 9.03 -9.23
C PHE A 203 -4.99 9.97 -8.67
N ALA A 204 -4.11 10.46 -9.53
CA ALA A 204 -3.14 11.49 -9.20
C ALA A 204 -3.36 12.76 -10.04
N PRO A 205 -2.94 13.93 -9.53
CA PRO A 205 -2.84 15.12 -10.35
C PRO A 205 -1.89 14.87 -11.53
N SER A 206 -2.32 15.21 -12.75
CA SER A 206 -1.42 15.18 -13.90
C SER A 206 -0.60 16.48 -13.97
N ARG A 207 0.65 16.35 -14.41
CA ARG A 207 1.50 17.50 -14.78
C ARG A 207 1.63 17.69 -16.29
N SER A 208 0.96 16.86 -17.07
CA SER A 208 0.93 17.01 -18.53
C SER A 208 0.05 18.20 -18.92
N SER A 209 0.39 18.85 -20.03
CA SER A 209 -0.49 19.86 -20.65
C SER A 209 -1.77 19.25 -21.22
N ASP A 210 -1.72 17.96 -21.55
CA ASP A 210 -2.74 17.29 -22.35
C ASP A 210 -3.80 16.60 -21.50
N SER A 211 -3.46 16.26 -20.25
CA SER A 211 -4.35 15.63 -19.29
C SER A 211 -4.43 16.39 -17.97
N ASP A 212 -5.62 16.44 -17.38
CA ASP A 212 -5.83 17.04 -16.06
C ASP A 212 -5.61 16.04 -14.92
N VAL A 213 -5.84 14.75 -15.21
CA VAL A 213 -5.75 13.64 -14.25
C VAL A 213 -4.87 12.54 -14.83
N LEU A 214 -4.11 11.89 -13.94
CA LEU A 214 -3.47 10.62 -14.20
C LEU A 214 -4.30 9.54 -13.50
N THR A 215 -4.95 8.67 -14.28
CA THR A 215 -5.67 7.50 -13.80
C THR A 215 -4.74 6.29 -13.82
N LEU A 216 -4.57 5.68 -12.67
CA LEU A 216 -3.77 4.48 -12.46
C LEU A 216 -4.73 3.28 -12.39
N LEU A 217 -4.60 2.33 -13.30
CA LEU A 217 -5.47 1.16 -13.41
C LEU A 217 -4.69 -0.12 -13.15
N ALA A 218 -5.22 -1.00 -12.30
CA ALA A 218 -4.66 -2.33 -12.11
C ALA A 218 -4.62 -3.11 -13.43
N SER A 219 -3.48 -3.77 -13.69
CA SER A 219 -3.21 -4.55 -14.90
C SER A 219 -2.52 -5.87 -14.53
N SER A 220 -3.30 -6.94 -14.48
CA SER A 220 -2.77 -8.31 -14.35
C SER A 220 -1.97 -8.78 -15.55
N PRO A 221 -2.34 -8.45 -16.81
CA PRO A 221 -1.50 -8.77 -17.97
C PRO A 221 -0.09 -8.18 -17.87
N LEU A 222 0.04 -6.92 -17.43
CA LEU A 222 1.34 -6.28 -17.22
C LEU A 222 2.15 -6.97 -16.11
N ALA A 223 1.50 -7.25 -14.99
CA ALA A 223 2.15 -7.91 -13.86
C ALA A 223 2.63 -9.32 -14.21
N ARG A 224 1.80 -10.09 -14.93
CA ARG A 224 2.15 -11.41 -15.47
C ARG A 224 3.37 -11.30 -16.38
N LYS A 225 3.39 -10.33 -17.29
CA LYS A 225 4.51 -10.10 -18.21
C LYS A 225 5.83 -9.76 -17.50
N LEU A 226 5.79 -8.89 -16.49
CA LEU A 226 6.96 -8.59 -15.65
C LEU A 226 7.46 -9.87 -14.95
N LEU A 227 6.53 -10.68 -14.43
CA LEU A 227 6.86 -11.93 -13.77
C LEU A 227 7.47 -12.96 -14.73
N GLU A 228 6.87 -13.16 -15.90
CA GLU A 228 7.41 -14.03 -16.97
C GLU A 228 8.83 -13.60 -17.36
N LYS A 229 9.04 -12.30 -17.60
CA LYS A 229 10.37 -11.76 -17.94
C LYS A 229 11.39 -11.96 -16.83
N SER A 230 10.99 -11.85 -15.56
CA SER A 230 11.89 -12.16 -14.45
C SER A 230 12.35 -13.62 -14.45
N THR A 231 11.54 -14.57 -14.94
CA THR A 231 11.92 -16.00 -14.99
C THR A 231 12.90 -16.33 -16.11
N GLU A 232 13.06 -15.46 -17.11
CA GLU A 232 14.07 -15.59 -18.16
C GLU A 232 15.49 -15.36 -17.59
N THR A 233 15.59 -14.62 -16.48
CA THR A 233 16.84 -14.35 -15.76
C THR A 233 17.17 -15.47 -14.78
N GLN A 234 18.28 -16.19 -15.02
CA GLN A 234 18.78 -17.26 -14.14
C GLN A 234 19.16 -16.79 -12.71
N ARG A 235 19.29 -15.48 -12.53
CA ARG A 235 19.68 -14.81 -11.28
C ARG A 235 18.50 -14.19 -10.54
N SER A 236 17.26 -14.39 -10.99
CA SER A 236 16.08 -13.78 -10.38
C SER A 236 15.81 -14.39 -9.02
N THR A 237 15.48 -13.54 -8.04
CA THR A 237 15.14 -14.00 -6.70
C THR A 237 13.67 -14.39 -6.60
N PRO A 238 13.32 -15.31 -5.68
CA PRO A 238 11.92 -15.52 -5.29
C PRO A 238 11.25 -14.23 -4.80
N LEU A 239 9.91 -14.21 -4.86
CA LEU A 239 9.07 -13.17 -4.28
C LEU A 239 9.02 -13.33 -2.76
N MET A 240 8.69 -12.25 -2.04
CA MET A 240 8.34 -12.25 -0.60
C MET A 240 9.42 -12.86 0.31
N ARG A 241 10.70 -12.75 -0.06
CA ARG A 241 11.82 -13.25 0.76
C ARG A 241 11.82 -12.61 2.14
N GLY A 242 11.98 -13.44 3.18
CA GLY A 242 11.98 -12.98 4.57
C GLY A 242 10.61 -12.56 5.09
N LYS A 243 9.52 -12.73 4.33
CA LYS A 243 8.17 -12.39 4.78
C LYS A 243 7.47 -13.56 5.45
N TRP A 244 6.75 -13.23 6.50
CA TRP A 244 6.02 -14.15 7.35
C TRP A 244 4.61 -13.63 7.57
N ILE A 245 3.64 -14.52 7.53
CA ILE A 245 2.33 -14.24 8.11
C ILE A 245 2.45 -14.45 9.60
N CYS A 246 2.05 -13.43 10.34
CA CYS A 246 1.98 -13.47 11.79
C CYS A 246 0.68 -14.18 12.20
N GLY A 247 0.80 -15.25 12.98
CA GLY A 247 -0.35 -15.95 13.57
C GLY A 247 -0.79 -15.30 14.88
N GLU A 248 -1.86 -15.82 15.49
CA GLU A 248 -2.40 -15.26 16.76
C GLU A 248 -1.41 -15.30 17.95
N ARG A 249 -0.38 -16.15 17.87
CA ARG A 249 0.56 -16.43 18.98
C ARG A 249 2.03 -16.37 18.59
N ASP A 250 2.36 -16.28 17.30
CA ASP A 250 3.73 -16.35 16.79
C ASP A 250 3.89 -15.42 15.58
N TYR A 251 4.94 -14.60 15.55
CA TYR A 251 5.32 -13.80 14.38
C TYR A 251 5.69 -14.67 13.16
N PHE A 252 5.99 -15.96 13.37
CA PHE A 252 6.52 -16.86 12.35
C PHE A 252 5.61 -18.06 12.07
N ASP A 253 4.32 -17.79 11.79
CA ASP A 253 3.33 -18.85 11.53
C ASP A 253 3.49 -19.46 10.14
N HIS A 254 3.55 -18.62 9.10
CA HIS A 254 3.72 -19.10 7.71
C HIS A 254 4.78 -18.31 6.94
N TYR A 255 5.81 -18.99 6.43
CA TYR A 255 6.83 -18.39 5.58
C TYR A 255 6.35 -18.23 4.14
N CYS A 256 6.40 -17.01 3.61
CA CYS A 256 5.67 -16.58 2.42
C CYS A 256 6.48 -16.54 1.12
N GLU A 257 7.76 -16.89 1.17
CA GLU A 257 8.59 -16.89 -0.03
C GLU A 257 8.01 -17.79 -1.12
N LEU A 258 7.88 -17.23 -2.33
CA LEU A 258 7.25 -17.89 -3.46
C LEU A 258 8.11 -17.76 -4.72
N PRO A 259 8.44 -18.85 -5.41
CA PRO A 259 9.08 -18.80 -6.73
C PRO A 259 8.16 -18.22 -7.80
N ALA A 260 8.69 -17.40 -8.72
CA ALA A 260 7.91 -16.75 -9.76
C ALA A 260 7.16 -17.72 -10.69
N ASN A 261 7.82 -18.82 -11.09
CA ASN A 261 7.21 -19.88 -11.91
C ASN A 261 6.02 -20.57 -11.21
N ARG A 262 6.08 -20.74 -9.89
CA ARG A 262 5.00 -21.32 -9.09
C ARG A 262 3.78 -20.40 -9.09
N LEU A 263 4.00 -19.09 -8.90
CA LEU A 263 2.93 -18.09 -8.98
C LEU A 263 2.31 -18.04 -10.39
N LEU A 264 3.11 -18.03 -11.45
CA LEU A 264 2.63 -18.06 -12.85
C LEU A 264 1.70 -19.24 -13.13
N SER A 265 2.06 -20.44 -12.66
CA SER A 265 1.24 -21.64 -12.88
C SER A 265 -0.16 -21.59 -12.24
N ASN A 266 -0.32 -20.80 -11.18
CA ASN A 266 -1.62 -20.63 -10.53
C ASN A 266 -2.42 -19.50 -11.14
N LEU A 267 -1.75 -18.43 -11.59
CA LEU A 267 -2.40 -17.36 -12.37
C LEU A 267 -3.07 -17.94 -13.62
N GLU A 268 -2.45 -18.89 -14.32
CA GLU A 268 -3.07 -19.55 -15.48
C GLU A 268 -4.43 -20.20 -15.19
N LYS A 269 -4.62 -20.72 -13.97
CA LYS A 269 -5.90 -21.28 -13.55
C LYS A 269 -6.92 -20.17 -13.29
N GLU A 270 -6.51 -19.13 -12.57
CA GLU A 270 -7.38 -18.01 -12.20
C GLU A 270 -7.85 -17.19 -13.41
N GLU A 271 -6.98 -17.02 -14.41
CA GLU A 271 -7.30 -16.24 -15.62
C GLU A 271 -8.40 -16.88 -16.49
N SER A 272 -8.72 -18.16 -16.24
CA SER A 272 -9.86 -18.85 -16.86
C SER A 272 -11.19 -18.70 -16.09
N GLY A 273 -11.15 -18.12 -14.90
CA GLY A 273 -12.29 -17.99 -14.00
C GLY A 273 -13.17 -16.75 -14.25
N GLN A 274 -14.42 -16.81 -13.77
CA GLN A 274 -15.39 -15.71 -13.91
C GLN A 274 -14.88 -14.41 -13.25
N GLY A 275 -14.25 -14.50 -12.07
CA GLY A 275 -13.73 -13.32 -11.37
C GLY A 275 -12.70 -12.54 -12.19
N TYR A 276 -11.85 -13.24 -12.97
CA TYR A 276 -10.90 -12.58 -13.85
C TYR A 276 -11.58 -11.91 -15.05
N SER A 277 -12.62 -12.54 -15.62
CA SER A 277 -13.46 -11.90 -16.64
C SER A 277 -14.14 -10.63 -16.11
N ASP A 278 -14.62 -10.66 -14.87
CA ASP A 278 -15.27 -9.51 -14.21
C ASP A 278 -14.27 -8.39 -13.96
N PHE A 279 -13.05 -8.71 -13.53
CA PHE A 279 -11.92 -7.79 -13.46
C PHE A 279 -11.65 -7.11 -14.81
N GLN A 280 -11.50 -7.88 -15.89
CA GLN A 280 -11.23 -7.32 -17.22
C GLN A 280 -12.35 -6.38 -17.69
N ASN A 281 -13.60 -6.74 -17.43
CA ASN A 281 -14.76 -5.91 -17.74
C ASN A 281 -14.75 -4.60 -16.93
N ALA A 282 -14.42 -4.66 -15.63
CA ALA A 282 -14.31 -3.48 -14.78
C ALA A 282 -13.20 -2.53 -15.24
N ILE A 283 -12.00 -3.05 -15.55
CA ILE A 283 -10.88 -2.24 -16.06
C ILE A 283 -11.21 -1.63 -17.42
N LYS A 284 -11.85 -2.40 -18.32
CA LYS A 284 -12.31 -1.88 -19.61
C LYS A 284 -13.31 -0.75 -19.44
N TYR A 285 -14.31 -0.93 -18.59
CA TYR A 285 -15.32 0.09 -18.31
C TYR A 285 -14.70 1.37 -17.74
N LEU A 286 -13.79 1.24 -16.78
CA LEU A 286 -13.02 2.35 -16.22
C LEU A 286 -12.23 3.10 -17.30
N ARG A 287 -11.48 2.37 -18.12
CA ARG A 287 -10.66 2.93 -19.18
C ARG A 287 -11.49 3.67 -20.22
N ASP A 288 -12.55 3.05 -20.72
CA ASP A 288 -13.41 3.63 -21.74
C ASP A 288 -14.12 4.89 -21.21
N THR A 289 -14.59 4.85 -19.95
CA THR A 289 -15.31 5.97 -19.35
C THR A 289 -14.37 7.12 -19.00
N LEU A 290 -13.30 6.86 -18.24
CA LEU A 290 -12.37 7.88 -17.78
C LEU A 290 -11.49 8.43 -18.92
N GLY A 291 -11.25 7.64 -19.97
CA GLY A 291 -10.49 8.06 -21.14
C GLY A 291 -11.19 9.17 -21.93
N SER A 292 -12.51 9.29 -21.79
CA SER A 292 -13.28 10.39 -22.37
C SER A 292 -13.04 11.74 -21.68
N PHE A 293 -12.40 11.76 -20.49
CA PHE A 293 -12.28 12.94 -19.62
C PHE A 293 -10.87 13.55 -19.54
N ARG A 294 -10.14 13.74 -20.66
CA ARG A 294 -8.75 14.26 -20.65
C ARG A 294 -7.88 13.61 -19.55
N SER A 295 -8.06 12.31 -19.33
CA SER A 295 -7.30 11.55 -18.34
C SER A 295 -6.20 10.76 -19.03
N ALA A 296 -4.97 10.86 -18.54
CA ALA A 296 -3.89 9.97 -18.93
C ALA A 296 -4.06 8.64 -18.20
N MET A 297 -3.91 7.52 -18.92
CA MET A 297 -4.05 6.18 -18.36
C MET A 297 -2.67 5.57 -18.12
N LEU A 298 -2.45 5.09 -16.89
CA LEU A 298 -1.24 4.37 -16.50
C LEU A 298 -1.61 2.98 -16.04
N GLU A 299 -1.00 1.96 -16.65
CA GLU A 299 -1.18 0.57 -16.20
C GLU A 299 -0.25 0.26 -15.03
N ILE A 300 -0.84 -0.26 -13.95
CA ILE A 300 -0.15 -0.60 -12.70
C ILE A 300 -0.16 -2.11 -12.52
N PRO A 301 1.01 -2.76 -12.34
CA PRO A 301 1.06 -4.21 -12.25
C PRO A 301 0.43 -4.71 -10.95
N VAL A 302 -0.70 -5.43 -11.06
CA VAL A 302 -1.39 -6.07 -9.93
C VAL A 302 -1.83 -7.47 -10.33
N LEU A 303 -1.42 -8.47 -9.54
CA LEU A 303 -1.83 -9.87 -9.71
C LEU A 303 -2.98 -10.18 -8.76
N PHE A 304 -3.98 -10.94 -9.24
CA PHE A 304 -5.13 -11.35 -8.45
C PHE A 304 -5.23 -12.89 -8.38
N LEU A 305 -5.55 -13.42 -7.20
CA LEU A 305 -5.73 -14.85 -6.92
C LEU A 305 -6.92 -15.06 -5.98
N THR A 306 -7.43 -16.30 -5.89
CA THR A 306 -8.41 -16.65 -4.87
C THR A 306 -7.78 -16.73 -3.45
N PRO A 307 -8.49 -16.28 -2.39
CA PRO A 307 -8.03 -16.26 -1.00
C PRO A 307 -7.59 -17.62 -0.45
N ASP A 308 -8.20 -18.71 -0.93
CA ASP A 308 -7.89 -20.09 -0.51
C ASP A 308 -6.70 -20.71 -1.25
N SER A 309 -5.90 -19.91 -1.98
CA SER A 309 -4.68 -20.43 -2.59
C SER A 309 -3.65 -20.83 -1.52
N ASP A 310 -3.24 -22.10 -1.49
CA ASP A 310 -2.19 -22.62 -0.58
C ASP A 310 -0.83 -21.89 -0.71
N GLU A 311 -0.68 -21.02 -1.71
CA GLU A 311 0.55 -20.30 -2.03
C GLU A 311 0.73 -19.01 -1.24
N ILE A 312 -0.36 -18.28 -1.00
CA ILE A 312 -0.32 -16.96 -0.36
C ILE A 312 -1.39 -16.97 0.74
N PRO A 313 -1.10 -17.64 1.86
CA PRO A 313 -2.05 -17.66 2.96
C PRO A 313 -2.28 -16.24 3.47
N LYS A 314 -3.50 -15.98 3.91
CA LYS A 314 -3.86 -14.72 4.56
C LYS A 314 -4.55 -15.03 5.88
N THR A 315 -4.45 -14.09 6.80
CA THR A 315 -5.12 -14.18 8.11
C THR A 315 -6.60 -13.80 8.06
N THR A 316 -7.12 -13.48 6.86
CA THR A 316 -8.51 -13.08 6.65
C THR A 316 -9.49 -14.23 6.84
N SER A 317 -10.74 -13.90 7.17
CA SER A 317 -11.79 -14.89 7.41
C SER A 317 -12.01 -15.80 6.18
N PRO A 318 -12.14 -17.13 6.37
CA PRO A 318 -12.32 -18.12 5.29
C PRO A 318 -13.66 -17.99 4.53
N ASN A 319 -14.47 -16.97 4.83
CA ASN A 319 -15.77 -16.74 4.20
C ASN A 319 -15.75 -15.60 3.18
N ARG A 320 -14.58 -15.00 2.88
CA ARG A 320 -14.47 -14.00 1.82
C ARG A 320 -14.45 -14.72 0.46
N ILE A 321 -15.41 -14.38 -0.40
CA ILE A 321 -15.55 -14.95 -1.74
C ILE A 321 -15.16 -13.85 -2.73
N GLY A 322 -14.24 -14.15 -3.66
CA GLY A 322 -13.75 -13.20 -4.66
C GLY A 322 -12.24 -13.30 -4.83
N LEU A 323 -11.67 -12.53 -5.75
CA LEU A 323 -10.23 -12.41 -5.94
C LEU A 323 -9.63 -11.41 -4.96
N GLU A 324 -8.37 -11.61 -4.60
CA GLU A 324 -7.55 -10.66 -3.84
C GLU A 324 -6.19 -10.47 -4.50
N SER A 325 -5.52 -9.36 -4.18
CA SER A 325 -4.17 -9.16 -4.69
C SER A 325 -3.23 -10.25 -4.16
N ALA A 326 -2.39 -10.81 -5.04
CA ALA A 326 -1.40 -11.83 -4.71
C ALA A 326 -0.17 -11.23 -4.02
N LEU A 327 0.18 -10.00 -4.38
CA LEU A 327 1.23 -9.21 -3.75
C LEU A 327 0.60 -7.94 -3.14
N PRO A 328 1.31 -7.18 -2.30
CA PRO A 328 0.84 -5.87 -1.86
C PRO A 328 0.40 -5.01 -3.05
N ASN A 329 -0.82 -4.50 -2.99
CA ASN A 329 -1.52 -3.99 -4.16
C ASN A 329 -0.99 -2.62 -4.61
N LEU A 330 -0.18 -2.60 -5.67
CA LEU A 330 0.50 -1.39 -6.16
C LEU A 330 -0.42 -0.26 -6.64
N VAL A 331 -1.72 -0.51 -6.90
CA VAL A 331 -2.66 0.59 -7.23
C VAL A 331 -3.20 1.28 -5.98
N ASN A 332 -3.06 0.65 -4.80
CA ASN A 332 -3.54 1.16 -3.52
C ASN A 332 -2.55 2.20 -2.96
N ILE A 333 -2.53 3.37 -3.59
CA ILE A 333 -1.55 4.45 -3.40
C ILE A 333 -2.15 5.59 -2.59
N GLU A 334 -1.36 6.18 -1.70
CA GLU A 334 -1.69 7.44 -1.01
C GLU A 334 -0.83 8.59 -1.54
N TYR A 335 -1.44 9.70 -1.92
CA TYR A 335 -0.73 10.86 -2.47
C TYR A 335 -0.58 12.00 -1.48
N VAL A 336 0.65 12.47 -1.30
CA VAL A 336 0.99 13.62 -0.47
C VAL A 336 1.47 14.75 -1.37
N THR A 337 0.70 15.83 -1.44
CA THR A 337 1.10 16.99 -2.24
C THR A 337 1.69 18.04 -1.32
N ARG A 338 2.92 18.48 -1.56
CA ARG A 338 3.59 19.48 -0.72
C ARG A 338 4.58 20.28 -1.54
N ARG A 339 4.60 21.62 -1.40
CA ARG A 339 5.58 22.50 -2.07
C ARG A 339 5.65 22.25 -3.59
N ASN A 340 4.50 22.10 -4.24
CA ASN A 340 4.39 21.77 -5.66
C ASN A 340 5.06 20.44 -6.08
N ALA A 341 5.27 19.51 -5.15
CA ALA A 341 5.68 18.12 -5.42
C ALA A 341 4.52 17.18 -5.07
N VAL A 342 4.33 16.11 -5.85
CA VAL A 342 3.36 15.04 -5.54
C VAL A 342 4.17 13.80 -5.19
N HIS A 343 4.12 13.41 -3.93
CA HIS A 343 4.73 12.17 -3.45
C HIS A 343 3.68 11.06 -3.47
N ALA A 344 4.02 9.93 -4.08
CA ALA A 344 3.18 8.74 -4.10
C ALA A 344 3.73 7.76 -3.06
N LEU A 345 2.94 7.46 -2.03
CA LEU A 345 3.25 6.43 -1.04
C LEU A 345 2.64 5.12 -1.55
N LEU A 346 3.51 4.17 -1.88
CA LEU A 346 3.17 2.89 -2.48
C LEU A 346 3.45 1.76 -1.49
N PRO A 347 2.71 0.65 -1.55
CA PRO A 347 3.11 -0.56 -0.87
C PRO A 347 4.38 -1.12 -1.52
N ARG A 348 5.31 -1.56 -0.68
CA ARG A 348 6.45 -2.37 -1.13
C ARG A 348 5.92 -3.73 -1.58
N VAL A 349 6.20 -4.11 -2.83
CA VAL A 349 5.55 -5.26 -3.49
C VAL A 349 6.25 -6.59 -3.20
N PHE A 350 7.53 -6.55 -2.79
CA PHE A 350 8.35 -7.74 -2.54
C PHE A 350 8.37 -8.69 -3.74
N GLY A 351 8.54 -8.13 -4.93
CA GLY A 351 8.60 -8.85 -6.18
C GLY A 351 9.95 -9.54 -6.40
N PRO A 352 10.14 -10.13 -7.59
CA PRO A 352 11.42 -10.69 -7.97
C PRO A 352 12.45 -9.57 -8.11
N ARG A 353 13.59 -9.71 -7.44
CA ARG A 353 14.76 -8.86 -7.67
C ARG A 353 15.65 -9.52 -8.72
N VAL A 354 16.12 -8.73 -9.67
CA VAL A 354 17.03 -9.15 -10.75
C VAL A 354 18.26 -8.23 -10.80
N PRO A 355 19.38 -8.67 -11.41
CA PRO A 355 20.49 -7.79 -11.73
C PRO A 355 20.05 -6.50 -12.42
N LYS A 356 20.56 -5.35 -11.98
CA LYS A 356 20.16 -4.03 -12.48
C LYS A 356 20.20 -3.93 -14.02
N ALA A 357 21.29 -4.38 -14.64
CA ALA A 357 21.44 -4.32 -16.09
C ALA A 357 20.36 -5.14 -16.84
N GLU A 358 19.99 -6.31 -16.31
CA GLU A 358 18.93 -7.14 -16.87
C GLU A 358 17.55 -6.50 -16.63
N ALA A 359 17.34 -5.88 -15.46
CA ALA A 359 16.14 -5.11 -15.17
C ALA A 359 15.95 -3.96 -16.17
N GLU A 360 17.02 -3.22 -16.47
CA GLU A 360 17.01 -2.13 -17.44
C GLU A 360 16.65 -2.62 -18.85
N GLU A 361 17.20 -3.76 -19.29
CA GLU A 361 16.85 -4.37 -20.58
C GLU A 361 15.37 -4.80 -20.65
N ILE A 362 14.91 -5.52 -19.63
CA ILE A 362 13.52 -5.99 -19.52
C ILE A 362 12.55 -4.80 -19.53
N LEU A 363 12.79 -3.81 -18.67
CA LEU A 363 11.90 -2.66 -18.53
C LEU A 363 11.94 -1.77 -19.75
N HIS A 364 13.09 -1.58 -20.39
CA HIS A 364 13.16 -0.82 -21.65
C HIS A 364 12.28 -1.47 -22.74
N GLY A 365 12.33 -2.80 -22.87
CA GLY A 365 11.46 -3.53 -23.80
C GLY A 365 9.97 -3.36 -23.48
N ILE A 366 9.58 -3.50 -22.21
CA ILE A 366 8.18 -3.36 -21.77
C ILE A 366 7.68 -1.93 -21.95
N LEU A 367 8.42 -0.94 -21.48
CA LEU A 367 8.05 0.48 -21.57
C LEU A 367 7.86 0.91 -23.03
N LYS A 368 8.76 0.48 -23.92
CA LYS A 368 8.66 0.74 -25.36
C LYS A 368 7.40 0.13 -25.97
N GLU A 369 7.04 -1.09 -25.59
CA GLU A 369 5.81 -1.75 -26.08
C GLU A 369 4.54 -1.05 -25.60
N LEU A 370 4.55 -0.55 -24.36
CA LEU A 370 3.46 0.24 -23.79
C LEU A 370 3.42 1.68 -24.33
N GLY A 371 4.41 2.09 -25.12
CA GLY A 371 4.50 3.44 -25.70
C GLY A 371 5.00 4.51 -24.72
N TYR A 372 5.64 4.12 -23.61
CA TYR A 372 6.29 5.07 -22.72
C TYR A 372 7.68 5.45 -23.24
N ASP A 373 7.91 6.76 -23.39
CA ASP A 373 9.21 7.34 -23.68
C ASP A 373 9.83 7.87 -22.38
N CYS A 374 10.32 6.96 -21.54
CA CYS A 374 10.98 7.31 -20.30
C CYS A 374 12.18 6.40 -20.00
N ASN A 375 13.13 6.95 -19.24
CA ASN A 375 14.27 6.19 -18.75
C ASN A 375 13.85 5.29 -17.59
N VAL A 376 14.48 4.10 -17.52
CA VAL A 376 14.33 3.23 -16.37
C VAL A 376 14.94 3.89 -15.13
N GLN A 377 14.20 3.89 -14.03
CA GLN A 377 14.61 4.46 -12.74
C GLN A 377 14.68 3.37 -11.66
N HIS A 378 15.64 3.55 -10.74
CA HIS A 378 15.87 2.67 -9.59
C HIS A 378 16.22 3.51 -8.36
N GLU A 379 15.43 3.43 -7.30
CA GLU A 379 15.68 4.16 -6.05
C GLU A 379 16.86 3.58 -5.25
N ASP A 380 16.98 2.26 -5.19
CA ASP A 380 17.93 1.54 -4.34
C ASP A 380 19.12 0.96 -5.15
N ALA A 381 19.68 1.74 -6.06
CA ALA A 381 20.88 1.34 -6.81
C ALA A 381 22.19 1.38 -5.98
N SER A 382 22.08 1.45 -4.64
CA SER A 382 23.19 1.52 -3.69
C SER A 382 23.86 0.16 -3.46
N GLY A 383 23.26 -0.93 -3.95
CA GLY A 383 23.70 -2.30 -3.68
C GLY A 383 23.23 -2.82 -2.32
N TRP A 384 22.12 -2.28 -1.80
CA TRP A 384 21.51 -2.68 -0.53
C TRP A 384 19.99 -2.75 -0.68
N GLN A 385 19.36 -3.66 0.06
CA GLN A 385 17.90 -3.71 0.25
C GLN A 385 17.56 -3.60 1.73
N SER A 386 16.47 -2.92 2.08
CA SER A 386 15.98 -2.88 3.45
C SER A 386 15.18 -4.13 3.80
N PHE A 387 15.31 -4.60 5.04
CA PHE A 387 14.54 -5.68 5.64
C PHE A 387 14.11 -5.29 7.05
N TRP A 388 12.82 -5.35 7.35
CA TRP A 388 12.31 -5.21 8.71
C TRP A 388 12.32 -6.55 9.43
N GLY A 389 13.19 -6.71 10.41
CA GLY A 389 13.19 -7.85 11.33
C GLY A 389 12.23 -7.60 12.49
N SER A 390 11.34 -8.57 12.76
CA SER A 390 10.39 -8.52 13.88
C SER A 390 11.04 -8.93 15.21
N PRO A 391 10.47 -8.53 16.36
CA PRO A 391 10.90 -9.06 17.66
C PRO A 391 10.81 -10.59 17.67
N GLY A 392 11.85 -11.25 18.14
CA GLY A 392 11.97 -12.72 18.14
C GLY A 392 12.60 -13.31 16.87
N GLU A 393 12.80 -12.50 15.81
CA GLU A 393 13.53 -12.94 14.60
C GLU A 393 14.95 -13.33 14.96
N SER A 394 15.40 -14.49 14.46
CA SER A 394 16.75 -14.96 14.74
C SER A 394 17.75 -14.31 13.78
N ILE A 395 18.81 -13.71 14.32
CA ILE A 395 19.85 -13.08 13.49
C ILE A 395 20.56 -14.09 12.59
N GLU A 396 20.62 -15.36 13.01
CA GLU A 396 21.21 -16.45 12.22
C GLU A 396 20.31 -16.87 11.05
N ARG A 397 19.00 -16.63 11.15
CA ARG A 397 18.02 -16.98 10.12
C ARG A 397 18.01 -15.98 8.96
N ILE A 398 18.24 -14.69 9.25
CA ILE A 398 18.19 -13.58 8.29
C ILE A 398 19.06 -13.80 7.04
N PRO A 399 20.36 -14.17 7.14
CA PRO A 399 21.20 -14.36 5.96
C PRO A 399 20.65 -15.36 4.96
N PHE A 400 19.92 -16.37 5.43
CA PHE A 400 19.41 -17.40 4.57
C PHE A 400 18.19 -16.97 3.73
N TYR A 401 17.40 -16.00 4.20
CA TYR A 401 16.33 -15.41 3.40
C TYR A 401 16.89 -14.84 2.09
N PHE A 402 18.06 -14.21 2.18
CA PHE A 402 18.60 -13.38 1.12
C PHE A 402 19.69 -14.05 0.30
N CYS A 403 20.28 -15.15 0.78
CA CYS A 403 21.20 -15.97 0.00
C CYS A 403 20.53 -16.37 -1.34
N PRO A 404 21.11 -16.04 -2.51
CA PRO A 404 20.49 -16.14 -3.82
C PRO A 404 20.57 -17.56 -4.36
N LEU A 405 20.18 -18.53 -3.53
CA LEU A 405 20.12 -19.92 -3.91
C LEU A 405 19.09 -20.06 -5.05
N GLN A 406 19.54 -20.63 -6.17
CA GLN A 406 18.64 -20.98 -7.26
C GLN A 406 17.57 -21.97 -6.78
N GLU A 407 16.42 -21.93 -7.45
CA GLU A 407 15.37 -22.91 -7.22
C GLU A 407 15.87 -24.33 -7.47
N GLY A 408 15.54 -25.24 -6.56
CA GLY A 408 16.01 -26.61 -6.58
C GLY A 408 16.03 -27.24 -5.19
N PRO A 409 16.55 -28.48 -5.06
CA PRO A 409 16.45 -29.25 -3.83
C PRO A 409 17.02 -28.56 -2.59
N ILE A 410 18.11 -27.79 -2.75
CA ILE A 410 18.75 -27.07 -1.65
C ILE A 410 17.85 -25.92 -1.16
N ARG A 411 17.22 -25.15 -2.06
CA ARG A 411 16.31 -24.07 -1.66
C ARG A 411 15.01 -24.62 -1.06
N GLU A 412 14.54 -25.76 -1.54
CA GLU A 412 13.38 -26.45 -0.96
C GLU A 412 13.67 -26.98 0.45
N GLU A 413 14.82 -27.63 0.67
CA GLU A 413 15.27 -28.03 2.00
C GLU A 413 15.36 -26.82 2.93
N PHE A 414 15.89 -25.71 2.42
CA PHE A 414 16.00 -24.48 3.16
C PHE A 414 14.63 -23.90 3.58
N ARG A 415 13.67 -23.83 2.64
CA ARG A 415 12.29 -23.41 2.94
C ARG A 415 11.63 -24.33 3.96
N ALA A 416 11.84 -25.64 3.88
CA ALA A 416 11.31 -26.59 4.85
C ALA A 416 11.90 -26.37 6.25
N LEU A 417 13.21 -26.10 6.36
CA LEU A 417 13.88 -25.83 7.63
C LEU A 417 13.42 -24.50 8.25
N LEU A 418 13.25 -23.45 7.44
CA LEU A 418 12.66 -22.20 7.88
C LEU A 418 11.27 -22.42 8.49
N LYS A 419 10.40 -23.13 7.78
CA LYS A 419 9.04 -23.46 8.25
C LYS A 419 9.05 -24.27 9.54
N ALA A 420 10.07 -25.10 9.76
CA ALA A 420 10.25 -25.87 10.98
C ALA A 420 10.89 -25.07 12.14
N GLY A 421 11.13 -23.76 11.97
CA GLY A 421 11.81 -22.92 12.97
C GLY A 421 13.26 -23.34 13.26
N SER A 422 13.86 -24.13 12.36
CA SER A 422 15.18 -24.75 12.56
C SER A 422 16.25 -24.01 11.76
N ILE A 423 17.39 -23.76 12.39
CA ILE A 423 18.55 -23.16 11.73
C ILE A 423 19.46 -24.29 11.21
N PRO A 424 19.83 -24.31 9.92
CA PRO A 424 20.70 -25.34 9.36
C PRO A 424 22.09 -25.32 10.04
N LYS A 425 22.47 -26.39 10.75
CA LYS A 425 23.78 -26.48 11.44
C LYS A 425 24.96 -26.66 10.47
N ARG A 426 24.72 -27.20 9.27
CA ARG A 426 25.69 -27.35 8.17
C ARG A 426 24.95 -27.24 6.85
N LEU A 427 25.49 -26.45 5.93
CA LEU A 427 24.99 -26.34 4.56
C LEU A 427 26.14 -26.50 3.58
N ASN A 428 25.88 -27.24 2.52
CA ASN A 428 26.83 -27.44 1.43
C ASN A 428 26.64 -26.32 0.40
N LEU A 429 26.99 -25.09 0.80
CA LEU A 429 27.02 -23.94 -0.12
C LEU A 429 28.27 -24.02 -1.00
N ASN A 430 28.14 -23.61 -2.26
CA ASN A 430 29.33 -23.35 -3.07
C ASN A 430 30.09 -22.13 -2.51
N SER A 431 31.31 -21.89 -3.00
CA SER A 431 32.16 -20.81 -2.47
C SER A 431 31.56 -19.41 -2.65
N GLU A 432 30.81 -19.16 -3.72
CA GLU A 432 30.18 -17.86 -3.99
C GLU A 432 29.04 -17.58 -3.02
N ASP A 433 28.11 -18.53 -2.88
CA ASP A 433 26.99 -18.45 -1.94
C ASP A 433 27.47 -18.35 -0.49
N ARG A 434 28.54 -19.07 -0.15
CA ARG A 434 29.17 -19.00 1.18
C ARG A 434 29.74 -17.62 1.46
N ASN A 435 30.48 -17.04 0.52
CA ASN A 435 31.05 -15.69 0.66
C ASN A 435 29.95 -14.64 0.82
N TYR A 436 28.87 -14.74 0.04
CA TYR A 436 27.77 -13.81 0.15
C TYR A 436 27.00 -13.96 1.47
N PHE A 437 26.76 -15.19 1.92
CA PHE A 437 26.20 -15.44 3.24
C PHE A 437 27.02 -14.77 4.34
N ASP A 438 28.35 -14.96 4.32
CA ASP A 438 29.26 -14.42 5.34
C ASP A 438 29.33 -12.89 5.28
N LYS A 439 29.14 -12.30 4.09
CA LYS A 439 28.98 -10.84 3.89
C LYS A 439 27.72 -10.33 4.59
N ILE A 440 26.58 -11.02 4.46
CA ILE A 440 25.36 -10.62 5.17
C ILE A 440 25.57 -10.73 6.68
N VAL A 441 26.11 -11.84 7.17
CA VAL A 441 26.40 -12.03 8.60
C VAL A 441 27.27 -10.90 9.15
N SER A 442 28.37 -10.59 8.45
CA SER A 442 29.30 -9.53 8.85
C SER A 442 28.62 -8.16 8.84
N SER A 443 27.74 -7.90 7.87
CA SER A 443 26.96 -6.67 7.81
C SER A 443 25.98 -6.54 8.97
N LEU A 444 25.23 -7.60 9.30
CA LEU A 444 24.30 -7.60 10.43
C LEU A 444 25.00 -7.31 11.76
N ALA A 445 26.19 -7.88 11.97
CA ALA A 445 26.99 -7.63 13.17
C ALA A 445 27.39 -6.16 13.36
N THR A 446 27.43 -5.36 12.29
CA THR A 446 27.73 -3.91 12.38
C THR A 446 26.51 -3.03 12.60
N GLN A 447 25.29 -3.56 12.41
CA GLN A 447 24.03 -2.81 12.46
C GLN A 447 23.26 -3.00 13.77
N LEU A 448 23.66 -4.00 14.55
CA LEU A 448 22.98 -4.45 15.76
C LEU A 448 23.85 -4.20 16.98
N SER A 449 23.26 -3.64 18.03
CA SER A 449 23.87 -3.54 19.36
C SER A 449 23.43 -4.66 20.29
N ASP A 450 24.15 -4.85 21.40
CA ASP A 450 23.86 -5.91 22.37
C ASP A 450 22.47 -5.79 23.01
N ASP A 451 21.90 -4.58 23.13
CA ASP A 451 20.53 -4.37 23.63
C ASP A 451 19.44 -4.71 22.60
N GLU A 452 19.81 -4.76 21.32
CA GLU A 452 18.92 -5.11 20.22
C GLU A 452 18.84 -6.61 19.98
N VAL A 453 19.74 -7.38 20.59
CA VAL A 453 19.83 -8.84 20.42
C VAL A 453 19.93 -9.54 21.77
N MET A 454 18.94 -10.39 22.08
CA MET A 454 18.96 -11.26 23.26
C MET A 454 18.80 -12.71 22.81
N ASP A 455 19.68 -13.60 23.28
CA ASP A 455 19.70 -15.02 22.91
C ASP A 455 19.70 -15.27 21.38
N GLY A 456 20.44 -14.43 20.63
CA GLY A 456 20.53 -14.51 19.16
C GLY A 456 19.24 -14.10 18.42
N LYS A 457 18.32 -13.40 19.09
CA LYS A 457 17.07 -12.91 18.52
C LYS A 457 16.90 -11.41 18.71
N LEU A 458 16.25 -10.76 17.75
CA LEU A 458 15.91 -9.34 17.85
C LEU A 458 14.97 -9.09 19.02
N THR A 459 15.25 -8.09 19.85
CA THR A 459 14.40 -7.72 20.99
C THR A 459 13.26 -6.77 20.59
N ARG A 460 13.41 -6.08 19.46
CA ARG A 460 12.48 -5.10 18.92
C ARG A 460 12.46 -5.15 17.39
N TRP A 461 11.49 -4.46 16.78
CA TRP A 461 11.51 -4.19 15.35
C TRP A 461 12.78 -3.42 14.97
N LYS A 462 13.49 -3.87 13.93
CA LYS A 462 14.71 -3.24 13.43
C LYS A 462 14.72 -3.25 11.91
N LYS A 463 14.92 -2.08 11.30
CA LYS A 463 15.23 -1.95 9.87
C LYS A 463 16.70 -2.29 9.68
N LEU A 464 16.96 -3.33 8.90
CA LEU A 464 18.28 -3.85 8.57
C LEU A 464 18.55 -3.62 7.09
N MET A 465 19.78 -3.26 6.76
CA MET A 465 20.24 -3.13 5.39
C MET A 465 20.97 -4.41 4.99
N ILE A 466 20.44 -5.11 4.01
CA ILE A 466 21.02 -6.36 3.49
C ILE A 466 21.81 -6.01 2.23
N PRO A 467 23.12 -6.29 2.18
CA PRO A 467 23.92 -6.00 1.00
C PRO A 467 23.52 -6.92 -0.15
N ASP A 468 23.59 -6.44 -1.37
CA ASP A 468 23.54 -7.27 -2.56
C ASP A 468 24.86 -8.05 -2.74
N PRO A 469 24.89 -9.10 -3.58
CA PRO A 469 26.12 -9.79 -3.97
C PRO A 469 27.17 -8.78 -4.48
N ALA A 470 28.44 -8.95 -4.08
CA ALA A 470 29.49 -7.95 -4.31
C ALA A 470 29.72 -7.58 -5.79
N GLU A 471 29.33 -8.46 -6.71
CA GLU A 471 29.54 -8.30 -8.15
C GLU A 471 28.33 -7.72 -8.88
N CYS A 472 27.20 -7.52 -8.21
CA CYS A 472 25.97 -7.10 -8.88
C CYS A 472 24.99 -6.39 -7.95
N VAL A 473 24.54 -5.21 -8.37
CA VAL A 473 23.39 -4.52 -7.76
C VAL A 473 22.11 -5.18 -8.26
N TYR A 474 21.19 -5.47 -7.34
CA TYR A 474 19.88 -6.02 -7.64
C TYR A 474 18.82 -4.95 -7.47
N VAL A 475 17.74 -5.04 -8.23
CA VAL A 475 16.59 -4.13 -8.13
C VAL A 475 15.30 -4.92 -8.23
N ASP A 476 14.26 -4.49 -7.51
CA ASP A 476 12.93 -5.08 -7.65
C ASP A 476 12.31 -4.61 -8.97
N LEU A 477 11.89 -5.56 -9.81
CA LEU A 477 11.44 -5.28 -11.16
C LEU A 477 10.11 -4.48 -11.18
N PHE A 478 9.21 -4.75 -10.23
CA PHE A 478 7.92 -4.07 -10.12
C PHE A 478 8.11 -2.65 -9.56
N GLU A 479 8.92 -2.49 -8.53
CA GLU A 479 9.23 -1.17 -7.97
C GLU A 479 9.96 -0.28 -8.98
N SER A 480 10.90 -0.86 -9.75
CA SER A 480 11.62 -0.14 -10.81
C SER A 480 10.69 0.29 -11.96
N TYR A 481 9.74 -0.56 -12.35
CA TYR A 481 8.69 -0.17 -13.30
C TYR A 481 7.92 1.03 -12.76
N MET A 482 7.41 0.93 -11.52
CA MET A 482 6.63 1.99 -10.87
C MET A 482 7.41 3.30 -10.77
N GLN A 483 8.69 3.24 -10.40
CA GLN A 483 9.56 4.42 -10.35
C GLN A 483 9.69 5.09 -11.72
N SER A 484 9.89 4.29 -12.77
CA SER A 484 10.06 4.78 -14.14
C SER A 484 8.79 5.48 -14.65
N VAL A 485 7.62 4.86 -14.50
CA VAL A 485 6.37 5.40 -15.03
C VAL A 485 5.83 6.56 -14.20
N LEU A 486 5.89 6.48 -12.86
CA LEU A 486 5.43 7.58 -12.00
C LEU A 486 6.37 8.78 -12.09
N GLY A 487 7.69 8.54 -12.12
CA GLY A 487 8.71 9.58 -12.28
C GLY A 487 8.56 10.33 -13.60
N ALA A 488 8.22 9.64 -14.70
CA ALA A 488 7.93 10.26 -15.99
C ALA A 488 6.72 11.21 -15.94
N HIS A 489 5.77 10.98 -15.04
CA HIS A 489 4.63 11.87 -14.78
C HIS A 489 4.90 12.91 -13.68
N GLY A 490 6.13 12.99 -13.17
CA GLY A 490 6.55 13.96 -12.15
C GLY A 490 6.04 13.65 -10.74
N LEU A 491 5.69 12.40 -10.47
CA LEU A 491 5.40 11.90 -9.13
C LEU A 491 6.67 11.35 -8.50
N ILE A 492 6.79 11.47 -7.17
CA ILE A 492 7.94 11.00 -6.39
C ILE A 492 7.51 9.76 -5.59
N PRO A 493 7.89 8.54 -6.01
CA PRO A 493 7.50 7.31 -5.34
C PRO A 493 8.22 7.11 -4.00
N TRP A 494 7.53 6.49 -3.04
CA TRP A 494 8.03 6.01 -1.75
C TRP A 494 7.44 4.63 -1.46
N PHE A 495 8.26 3.61 -1.26
CA PHE A 495 7.79 2.25 -0.97
C PHE A 495 7.78 1.97 0.53
N LEU A 496 6.60 1.69 1.08
CA LEU A 496 6.38 1.42 2.51
C LEU A 496 6.13 -0.07 2.74
N ASP A 497 6.68 -0.66 3.81
CA ASP A 497 6.43 -2.06 4.15
C ASP A 497 5.01 -2.27 4.70
N THR A 498 4.06 -2.53 3.80
CA THR A 498 2.65 -2.77 4.14
C THR A 498 2.31 -4.24 4.30
N TRP A 499 3.30 -5.11 4.54
CA TRP A 499 3.10 -6.56 4.54
C TRP A 499 2.00 -7.01 5.50
N GLU A 500 1.94 -6.44 6.71
CA GLU A 500 0.91 -6.77 7.70
C GLU A 500 -0.51 -6.40 7.25
N TYR A 501 -0.66 -5.30 6.50
CA TYR A 501 -1.95 -4.93 5.91
C TYR A 501 -2.34 -5.89 4.79
N HIS A 502 -1.39 -6.24 3.93
CA HIS A 502 -1.60 -7.19 2.84
C HIS A 502 -2.00 -8.59 3.35
N ALA A 503 -1.27 -9.11 4.34
CA ALA A 503 -1.54 -10.41 4.97
C ALA A 503 -2.89 -10.48 5.69
N ARG A 504 -3.52 -9.32 5.97
CA ARG A 504 -4.85 -9.18 6.56
C ARG A 504 -5.91 -8.74 5.54
N GLY A 505 -5.59 -8.80 4.25
CA GLY A 505 -6.51 -8.53 3.14
C GLY A 505 -6.93 -7.07 3.03
N GLY A 506 -5.99 -6.14 3.17
CA GLY A 506 -6.13 -4.74 2.78
C GLY A 506 -4.80 -4.17 2.28
N GLY A 507 -4.70 -2.84 2.18
CA GLY A 507 -3.53 -2.16 1.64
C GLY A 507 -3.16 -0.87 2.38
N LEU A 508 -2.22 -0.13 1.79
CA LEU A 508 -1.72 1.16 2.31
C LEU A 508 -2.84 2.18 2.51
N HIS A 509 -3.71 2.33 1.51
CA HIS A 509 -4.85 3.24 1.53
C HIS A 509 -5.83 2.85 2.65
N CYS A 510 -6.05 1.55 2.89
CA CYS A 510 -6.91 1.08 4.00
C CYS A 510 -6.36 1.51 5.38
N GLY A 511 -5.02 1.54 5.52
CA GLY A 511 -4.30 1.88 6.74
C GLY A 511 -4.06 3.38 6.96
N THR A 512 -4.44 4.25 6.02
CA THR A 512 -4.17 5.69 6.07
C THR A 512 -5.38 6.55 5.76
N ASN A 513 -5.41 7.76 6.32
CA ASN A 513 -6.29 8.84 5.90
C ASN A 513 -5.50 10.14 5.79
N GLN A 514 -6.02 11.12 5.06
CA GLN A 514 -5.35 12.41 4.92
C GLN A 514 -6.31 13.58 4.90
N MET A 515 -5.81 14.72 5.38
CA MET A 515 -6.50 16.00 5.27
C MET A 515 -5.77 16.91 4.29
N ARG A 516 -6.53 17.52 3.39
CA ARG A 516 -6.04 18.52 2.43
C ARG A 516 -6.20 19.93 3.00
N GLU A 517 -5.34 20.84 2.57
CA GLU A 517 -5.48 22.27 2.87
C GLU A 517 -6.70 22.85 2.13
N ILE A 518 -7.41 23.76 2.80
CA ILE A 518 -8.50 24.52 2.19
C ILE A 518 -7.85 25.63 1.33
N PRO A 519 -8.22 25.81 0.06
CA PRO A 519 -7.61 26.81 -0.81
C PRO A 519 -7.78 28.24 -0.26
N SER A 520 -6.73 29.06 -0.34
CA SER A 520 -6.71 30.43 0.23
C SER A 520 -7.75 31.39 -0.35
N TYR A 521 -8.16 31.22 -1.61
CA TYR A 521 -9.23 32.03 -2.23
C TYR A 521 -10.59 31.86 -1.56
N ALA A 522 -10.77 30.79 -0.79
CA ALA A 522 -11.97 30.53 -0.01
C ALA A 522 -12.00 31.31 1.32
N VAL A 523 -10.84 31.81 1.77
CA VAL A 523 -10.68 32.57 3.01
C VAL A 523 -10.87 34.07 2.78
N GLU A 524 -10.45 34.60 1.63
CA GLU A 524 -10.63 36.03 1.28
C GLU A 524 -12.10 36.45 1.17
N ALA A 525 -13.02 35.50 0.91
CA ALA A 525 -14.45 35.75 0.91
C ALA A 525 -15.04 36.08 2.32
N LYS A 526 -14.30 35.82 3.40
CA LYS A 526 -14.68 36.20 4.78
C LYS A 526 -14.30 37.62 5.16
N ASP A 527 -13.28 38.20 4.53
CA ASP A 527 -12.83 39.57 4.85
C ASP A 527 -13.53 40.63 3.97
N ALA A 528 -14.29 40.18 2.97
CA ALA A 528 -15.04 41.03 2.04
C ALA A 528 -16.57 41.05 2.28
N ALA A 529 -17.08 40.32 3.28
CA ALA A 529 -18.49 40.25 3.67
C ALA A 529 -18.67 40.68 5.13
#